data_AF-A0A538J3I9-F1
#
_entry.id   AF-A0A538J3I9-F1
#
_cell.length_a   1.000
_cell.length_b   1.000
_cell.length_c   1.000
_cell.angle_alpha   90.00
_cell.angle_beta   90.00
_cell.angle_gamma   90.00
#
_symmetry.space_group_name_H-M   'P 1'
#
loop_
_entity.id
_entity.type
_entity.pdbx_description
1 polymer ?
#
loop_
_entity_poly.entity_id
_entity_poly.type
_entity_poly.pdbx_seq_one_letter_code
_entity_poly.pdbx_strand_id
1 'polypeptide(L)'
;MAKTATPWGSAEVVEELTVPQRSGEKRFASKVQLLETKAGERLVRFAYSTNGTNRRGPVTLRVKDLETLHKRLEEHPALAKVLGL
;
A
#
# COMPACT_ATOMS: atom_id res chain seq x y z
N MET A 1 -10.77 -14.48 3.64
CA MET A 1 -9.98 -13.28 3.27
C MET A 1 -10.89 -12.05 3.31
N ALA A 2 -10.38 -10.88 3.70
CA ALA A 2 -11.19 -9.67 3.79
C ALA A 2 -11.41 -9.06 2.39
N LYS A 3 -12.66 -8.76 2.02
CA LYS A 3 -12.99 -8.10 0.75
C LYS A 3 -12.83 -6.59 0.85
N THR A 4 -12.42 -5.97 -0.25
CA THR A 4 -12.21 -4.53 -0.30
C THR A 4 -12.49 -3.97 -1.69
N ALA A 5 -12.88 -2.69 -1.76
CA ALA A 5 -13.09 -1.99 -3.02
C ALA A 5 -11.77 -1.36 -3.50
N THR A 6 -11.56 -1.38 -4.81
CA THR A 6 -10.47 -0.70 -5.52
C THR A 6 -11.04 0.07 -6.71
N PRO A 7 -10.27 0.97 -7.35
CA PRO A 7 -10.70 1.64 -8.58
C PRO A 7 -11.06 0.68 -9.74
N TRP A 8 -10.62 -0.58 -9.68
CA TRP A 8 -10.86 -1.61 -10.71
C TRP A 8 -11.86 -2.69 -10.27
N GLY A 9 -12.61 -2.42 -9.20
CA GLY A 9 -13.62 -3.33 -8.67
C GLY A 9 -13.18 -4.02 -7.37
N SER A 10 -13.91 -5.07 -7.00
CA SER A 10 -13.66 -5.80 -5.75
C SER A 10 -12.36 -6.60 -5.81
N ALA A 11 -11.59 -6.55 -4.74
CA ALA A 11 -10.42 -7.39 -4.53
C ALA A 11 -10.46 -8.03 -3.14
N GLU A 12 -9.68 -9.09 -2.97
CA GLU A 12 -9.44 -9.75 -1.70
C GLU A 12 -8.07 -9.35 -1.15
N VAL A 13 -7.99 -9.09 0.14
CA VAL A 13 -6.71 -8.88 0.83
C VAL A 13 -6.06 -10.25 1.00
N VAL A 14 -4.95 -10.46 0.28
CA VAL A 14 -4.14 -11.68 0.36
C VAL A 14 -3.10 -11.56 1.46
N GLU A 15 -2.48 -10.39 1.59
CA GLU A 15 -1.47 -10.12 2.61
C GLU A 15 -1.60 -8.67 3.11
N GLU A 16 -1.26 -8.43 4.38
CA GLU A 16 -1.21 -7.09 4.98
C GLU A 16 0.02 -6.96 5.90
N LEU A 17 0.92 -6.04 5.55
CA LEU A 17 1.93 -5.50 6.45
C LEU A 17 1.32 -4.30 7.20
N THR A 18 1.45 -4.28 8.53
CA THR A 18 1.07 -3.14 9.37
C THR A 18 2.30 -2.60 10.10
N VAL A 19 2.53 -1.30 9.98
CA VAL A 19 3.61 -0.57 10.66
C VAL A 19 2.97 0.40 11.67
N PRO A 20 2.93 0.05 12.98
CA PRO A 20 2.43 0.93 14.02
C PRO A 20 3.33 2.16 14.19
N GLN A 21 2.73 3.33 14.32
CA GLN A 21 3.41 4.62 14.41
C GLN A 21 2.75 5.52 15.46
N ARG A 22 3.51 6.50 15.94
CA ARG A 22 3.07 7.46 16.95
C ARG A 22 3.60 8.86 16.66
N SER A 23 2.77 9.87 16.91
CA SER A 23 3.16 11.29 16.89
C SER A 23 2.51 11.98 18.09
N GLY A 24 3.31 12.36 19.09
CA GLY A 24 2.80 12.78 20.40
C GLY A 24 1.96 11.68 21.05
N GLU A 25 0.70 11.96 21.36
CA GLU A 25 -0.26 10.95 21.87
C GLU A 25 -1.00 10.19 20.77
N LYS A 26 -0.96 10.69 19.52
CA LYS A 26 -1.71 10.10 18.41
C LYS A 26 -1.06 8.79 17.97
N ARG A 27 -1.87 7.74 17.89
CA ARG A 27 -1.48 6.43 17.35
C ARG A 27 -2.11 6.23 15.98
N PHE A 28 -1.31 5.77 15.04
CA PHE A 28 -1.74 5.45 13.69
C PHE A 28 -0.91 4.29 13.16
N ALA A 29 -1.29 3.72 12.02
CA ALA A 29 -0.48 2.71 11.36
C ALA A 29 -0.50 2.91 9.86
N SER A 30 0.66 2.76 9.23
CA SER A 30 0.77 2.59 7.79
C SER A 30 0.56 1.12 7.45
N LYS A 31 -0.15 0.85 6.36
CA LYS A 31 -0.46 -0.50 5.89
C LYS A 31 -0.03 -0.64 4.44
N VAL A 32 0.58 -1.78 4.13
CA VAL A 32 0.86 -2.22 2.76
C VAL A 32 0.12 -3.53 2.54
N GLN A 33 -0.79 -3.56 1.58
CA GLN A 33 -1.63 -4.73 1.33
C GLN A 33 -1.40 -5.26 -0.06
N LEU A 34 -1.20 -6.58 -0.18
CA LEU A 34 -1.30 -7.29 -1.43
C LEU A 34 -2.77 -7.67 -1.66
N LEU A 35 -3.33 -7.21 -2.76
CA LEU A 35 -4.70 -7.50 -3.15
C LEU A 35 -4.73 -8.38 -4.40
N GLU A 36 -5.78 -9.18 -4.52
CA GLU A 36 -6.06 -9.95 -5.73
C GLU A 36 -7.50 -9.71 -6.20
N THR A 37 -7.67 -9.33 -7.46
CA THR A 37 -9.00 -9.17 -8.07
C THR A 37 -9.61 -10.53 -8.42
N LYS A 38 -10.90 -10.58 -8.71
CA LYS A 38 -11.56 -11.80 -9.20
C LYS A 38 -10.96 -12.36 -10.50
N ALA A 39 -10.29 -11.51 -11.28
CA ALA A 39 -9.62 -11.91 -12.51
C ALA A 39 -8.16 -12.37 -12.29
N GLY A 40 -7.70 -12.46 -11.02
CA GLY A 40 -6.34 -12.83 -10.66
C GLY A 40 -5.31 -11.70 -10.76
N GLU A 41 -5.73 -10.47 -11.04
CA GLU A 41 -4.82 -9.32 -11.10
C GLU A 41 -4.34 -8.95 -9.70
N ARG A 42 -3.02 -8.78 -9.54
CA ARG A 42 -2.39 -8.34 -8.28
C ARG A 42 -2.29 -6.82 -8.21
N LEU A 43 -2.62 -6.27 -7.05
CA LEU A 43 -2.50 -4.85 -6.75
C LEU A 43 -1.78 -4.67 -5.41
N VAL A 44 -1.05 -3.57 -5.24
CA VAL A 44 -0.49 -3.17 -3.94
C VAL A 44 -1.15 -1.88 -3.49
N ARG A 45 -1.69 -1.91 -2.27
CA ARG A 45 -2.37 -0.77 -1.67
C ARG A 45 -1.60 -0.25 -0.47
N PHE A 46 -1.25 1.02 -0.52
CA PHE A 46 -0.74 1.78 0.61
C PHE A 46 -1.90 2.52 1.26
N ALA A 47 -2.10 2.29 2.56
CA ALA A 47 -3.16 2.91 3.33
C ALA A 47 -2.62 3.41 4.67
N TYR A 48 -3.25 4.43 5.23
CA TYR A 48 -3.02 4.79 6.62
C TYR A 48 -4.29 4.54 7.43
N SER A 49 -4.12 4.16 8.68
CA SER A 49 -5.20 3.91 9.62
C SER A 49 -4.97 4.67 10.91
N THR A 50 -6.04 5.19 11.48
CA THR A 50 -6.06 5.80 12.82
C THR A 50 -7.12 5.07 13.62
N ASN A 51 -6.80 4.65 14.85
CA ASN A 51 -7.72 3.85 15.68
C ASN A 51 -8.25 2.59 14.98
N GLY A 52 -7.43 1.92 14.17
CA GLY A 52 -7.78 0.67 13.49
C GLY A 52 -8.67 0.80 12.24
N THR A 53 -9.28 1.96 11.99
CA THR A 53 -10.01 2.21 10.75
C THR A 53 -9.08 2.80 9.69
N ASN A 54 -9.02 2.18 8.50
CA ASN A 54 -8.38 2.78 7.33
C ASN A 54 -9.09 4.10 7.01
N ARG A 55 -8.37 5.22 7.01
CA ARG A 55 -8.95 6.53 6.71
C ARG A 55 -8.24 7.15 5.50
N ARG A 56 -9.04 7.69 4.57
CA ARG A 56 -8.72 8.47 3.35
C ARG A 56 -7.83 7.79 2.28
N GLY A 57 -8.20 8.03 1.02
CA GLY A 57 -7.34 8.02 -0.18
C GLY A 57 -6.27 6.94 -0.27
N PRO A 58 -6.60 5.64 -0.13
CA PRO A 58 -5.61 4.59 -0.30
C PRO A 58 -5.06 4.62 -1.72
N VAL A 59 -3.73 4.75 -1.84
CA VAL A 59 -3.04 4.69 -3.14
C VAL A 59 -2.91 3.22 -3.50
N THR A 60 -3.57 2.82 -4.58
CA THR A 60 -3.52 1.46 -5.09
C THR A 60 -2.78 1.46 -6.42
N LEU A 61 -1.70 0.70 -6.49
CA LEU A 61 -0.86 0.54 -7.67
C LEU A 61 -1.09 -0.85 -8.27
N ARG A 62 -1.14 -0.94 -9.60
CA ARG A 62 -0.98 -2.22 -10.29
C ARG A 62 0.49 -2.61 -10.29
N VAL A 63 0.77 -3.88 -10.60
CA VAL A 63 2.15 -4.39 -10.73
C VAL A 63 2.99 -3.53 -11.69
N LYS A 64 2.47 -3.16 -12.85
CA LYS A 64 3.16 -2.29 -13.82
C LYS A 64 3.53 -0.90 -13.26
N ASP A 65 2.72 -0.37 -12.36
CA ASP A 65 2.96 0.94 -11.76
C ASP A 65 4.08 0.84 -10.72
N LEU A 66 4.22 -0.31 -10.04
CA LEU A 66 5.36 -0.63 -9.17
C LEU A 66 6.66 -0.82 -9.96
N GLU A 67 6.60 -1.47 -11.12
CA GLU A 67 7.76 -1.58 -12.01
C GLU A 67 8.26 -0.18 -12.43
N THR A 68 7.32 0.72 -12.72
CA THR A 68 7.64 2.12 -13.02
C THR A 68 8.22 2.83 -11.79
N LEU A 69 7.63 2.65 -10.60
CA LEU A 69 8.15 3.20 -9.35
C LEU A 69 9.61 2.77 -9.12
N HIS A 70 9.92 1.48 -9.25
CA HIS A 70 11.29 0.97 -9.08
C HIS A 70 12.27 1.62 -10.05
N LYS A 71 11.93 1.68 -11.35
CA LYS A 71 12.79 2.34 -12.34
C LYS A 71 13.03 3.81 -12.04
N ARG A 72 11.98 4.55 -11.63
CA ARG A 72 12.12 5.98 -11.31
C ARG A 72 12.89 6.21 -10.01
N LEU A 73 12.90 5.28 -9.07
CA LEU A 73 13.73 5.40 -7.86
C LEU A 73 15.24 5.44 -8.18
N GLU A 74 15.68 4.83 -9.28
CA GLU A 74 17.07 4.92 -9.75
C GLU A 74 17.47 6.37 -10.07
N GLU A 75 16.53 7.20 -10.53
CA GLU A 75 16.72 8.63 -10.79
C GLU A 75 16.72 9.47 -9.50
N HIS A 76 16.36 8.87 -8.34
CA HIS A 76 16.19 9.54 -7.06
C HIS A 76 17.02 8.86 -5.95
N PRO A 77 18.37 8.92 -6.01
CA PRO A 77 19.26 8.09 -5.19
C PRO A 77 19.14 8.32 -3.68
N ALA A 78 18.82 9.55 -3.24
CA ALA A 78 18.59 9.83 -1.83
C ALA A 78 17.34 9.11 -1.29
N LEU A 79 16.28 9.02 -2.11
CA LEU A 79 15.06 8.33 -1.75
C LEU A 79 15.26 6.81 -1.81
N ALA A 80 15.89 6.30 -2.86
CA ALA A 80 16.23 4.88 -3.00
C ALA A 80 17.05 4.38 -1.80
N LYS A 81 18.09 5.13 -1.41
CA LYS A 81 18.92 4.83 -0.23
C LYS A 81 18.10 4.70 1.06
N VAL A 82 17.12 5.57 1.30
CA VAL A 82 16.26 5.50 2.50
C VAL A 82 15.31 4.30 2.44
N LEU A 83 14.84 3.94 1.25
CA LEU A 83 14.01 2.75 1.02
C LEU A 83 14.80 1.44 1.01
N GLY A 84 16.13 1.50 0.99
CA GLY A 84 17.00 0.33 0.88
C GLY A 84 16.97 -0.33 -0.50
N LEU A 85 16.69 0.48 -1.54
CA LEU A 85 16.63 0.08 -2.94
C LEU A 85 17.78 0.70 -3.74
#